data_AF-U6DID1-F1
#
_entry.id   AF-U6DID1-F1
#
_cell.length_a   1.000
_cell.length_b   1.000
_cell.length_c   1.000
_cell.angle_alpha   90.00
_cell.angle_beta   90.00
_cell.angle_gamma   90.00
#
_symmetry.space_group_name_H-M   'P 1'
#
loop_
_entity.id
_entity.type
_entity.pdbx_description
1 polymer ?
#
loop_
_entity_poly.entity_id
_entity_poly.type
_entity_poly.pdbx_seq_one_letter_code
_entity_poly.pdbx_strand_id
1 'polypeptide(L)'
;VPAWLKSLRLHKYAALFSQMTYEEMMALTECQLEAQNVTKGARHKIVISIQKLKERQNLLKSLERDIIEGGNLRVPLQELHQMILTPIKAYSSPSTTPEACRREPQAPHPPSLMGPEGQSPDGKDSASATGVPATTSAGASGGLQPHQLSSCDGELAVAPLPEGDLPGQFTRVMGKVCTQLLVSRPDEENISSYLQLIDKCLIHEAFTETQKKRLLSWKQQVQKLFRSFPRKTLLDISGYRQQRNRGFGQSNSLPTAGSVGGGMGRRNPRQYQIPSRNVPSARLGLLG
;
A
#
# COMPACT_ATOMS: atom_id res chain seq x y z
N VAL A 1 -9.84 -4.91 13.63
CA VAL A 1 -9.68 -6.23 14.32
C VAL A 1 -10.62 -7.32 13.78
N PRO A 2 -11.94 -7.11 13.59
CA PRO A 2 -12.86 -8.20 13.21
C PRO A 2 -12.51 -8.94 11.91
N ALA A 3 -12.09 -8.21 10.85
CA ALA A 3 -11.68 -8.81 9.58
C ALA A 3 -10.45 -9.73 9.73
N TRP A 4 -9.47 -9.31 10.52
CA TRP A 4 -8.28 -10.10 10.84
C TRP A 4 -8.62 -11.42 11.56
N LEU A 5 -9.51 -11.37 12.56
CA LEU A 5 -9.93 -12.58 13.25
C LEU A 5 -10.72 -13.53 12.34
N LYS A 6 -11.48 -13.01 11.37
CA LYS A 6 -12.15 -13.84 10.36
C LYS A 6 -11.12 -14.53 9.46
N SER A 7 -10.09 -13.83 8.96
CA SER A 7 -9.05 -14.46 8.13
C SER A 7 -8.25 -15.52 8.88
N LEU A 8 -8.02 -15.32 10.19
CA LEU A 8 -7.40 -16.32 11.06
C LEU A 8 -8.34 -17.44 11.50
N ARG A 9 -9.64 -17.36 11.20
CA ARG A 9 -10.68 -18.27 11.71
C ARG A 9 -10.75 -18.29 13.25
N LEU A 10 -10.45 -17.15 13.87
CA LEU A 10 -10.46 -16.92 15.33
C LEU A 10 -11.59 -15.99 15.77
N HIS A 11 -12.55 -15.69 14.88
CA HIS A 11 -13.64 -14.75 15.14
C HIS A 11 -14.55 -15.14 16.31
N LYS A 12 -14.55 -16.41 16.76
CA LYS A 12 -15.21 -16.84 18.01
C LYS A 12 -14.72 -16.02 19.22
N TYR A 13 -13.47 -15.58 19.21
CA TYR A 13 -12.85 -14.81 20.30
C TYR A 13 -13.00 -13.29 20.13
N ALA A 14 -13.78 -12.80 19.16
CA ALA A 14 -13.87 -11.36 18.88
C ALA A 14 -14.26 -10.51 20.09
N ALA A 15 -15.15 -11.02 20.95
CA ALA A 15 -15.57 -10.32 22.18
C ALA A 15 -14.45 -10.14 23.21
N LEU A 16 -13.45 -11.03 23.22
CA LEU A 16 -12.24 -10.86 24.04
C LEU A 16 -11.45 -9.65 23.54
N PHE A 17 -11.23 -9.57 22.22
CA PHE A 17 -10.46 -8.50 21.60
C PHE A 17 -11.16 -7.14 21.58
N SER A 18 -12.49 -7.08 21.72
CA SER A 18 -13.20 -5.80 21.81
C SER A 18 -13.03 -5.10 23.16
N GLN A 19 -12.60 -5.83 24.19
CA GLN A 19 -12.41 -5.31 25.55
C GLN A 19 -10.96 -4.91 25.84
N MET A 20 -10.03 -5.22 24.92
CA MET A 20 -8.61 -4.89 25.07
C MET A 20 -8.22 -3.74 24.13
N THR A 21 -7.34 -2.89 24.63
CA THR A 21 -6.65 -1.88 23.83
C THR A 21 -5.64 -2.52 22.87
N TYR A 22 -5.15 -1.72 21.92
CA TYR A 22 -4.11 -2.17 21.00
C TYR A 22 -2.83 -2.61 21.73
N GLU A 23 -2.44 -1.89 22.78
CA GLU A 23 -1.22 -2.21 23.55
C GLU A 23 -1.37 -3.50 24.34
N GLU A 24 -2.51 -3.69 25.01
CA GLU A 24 -2.81 -4.95 25.70
C GLU A 24 -2.84 -6.14 24.73
N MET A 25 -3.44 -5.96 23.55
CA MET A 25 -3.42 -6.97 22.49
C MET A 25 -2.00 -7.33 22.05
N MET A 26 -1.09 -6.35 21.92
CA MET A 26 0.30 -6.60 21.56
C MET A 26 1.10 -7.31 22.66
N ALA A 27 0.65 -7.23 23.92
CA ALA A 27 1.29 -7.83 25.08
C ALA A 27 0.73 -9.22 25.47
N LEU A 28 -0.32 -9.71 24.79
CA LEU A 28 -0.96 -10.98 25.14
C LEU A 28 0.00 -12.16 25.15
N THR A 29 -0.14 -12.97 26.19
CA THR A 29 0.60 -14.23 26.41
C THR A 29 -0.35 -15.44 26.37
N GLU A 30 0.20 -16.65 26.19
CA GLU A 30 -0.61 -17.87 26.26
C GLU A 30 -1.30 -18.06 27.62
N CYS A 31 -0.64 -17.67 28.73
CA CYS A 31 -1.17 -17.77 30.09
C CYS A 31 -2.42 -16.88 30.29
N GLN A 32 -2.37 -15.63 29.82
CA GLN A 32 -3.53 -14.72 29.89
C GLN A 32 -4.71 -15.25 29.06
N LEU A 33 -4.44 -15.82 27.88
CA LEU A 33 -5.48 -16.41 27.03
C LEU A 33 -6.08 -17.69 27.64
N GLU A 34 -5.26 -18.50 28.32
CA GLU A 34 -5.71 -19.66 29.08
C GLU A 34 -6.64 -19.26 30.23
N ALA A 35 -6.30 -18.21 30.99
CA ALA A 35 -7.18 -17.66 32.02
C ALA A 35 -8.53 -17.16 31.48
N GLN A 36 -8.59 -16.82 30.20
CA GLN A 36 -9.82 -16.42 29.48
C GLN A 36 -10.49 -17.59 28.74
N ASN A 37 -10.18 -18.84 29.10
CA ASN A 37 -10.75 -20.07 28.53
C ASN A 37 -10.55 -20.23 27.01
N VAL A 38 -9.46 -19.68 26.46
CA VAL A 38 -9.08 -19.89 25.06
C VAL A 38 -8.45 -21.28 24.89
N THR A 39 -8.90 -22.02 23.89
CA THR A 39 -8.41 -23.39 23.63
C THR A 39 -6.91 -23.40 23.30
N LYS A 40 -6.21 -24.48 23.67
CA LYS A 40 -4.75 -24.63 23.47
C LYS A 40 -4.28 -24.32 22.05
N GLY A 41 -5.00 -24.77 21.03
CA GLY A 41 -4.66 -24.46 19.63
C GLY A 41 -4.87 -22.99 19.28
N ALA A 42 -5.95 -22.38 19.79
CA ALA A 42 -6.27 -20.98 19.50
C ALA A 42 -5.29 -20.02 20.19
N ARG A 43 -4.92 -20.26 21.45
CA ARG A 43 -3.98 -19.39 22.18
C ARG A 43 -2.62 -19.33 21.50
N HIS A 44 -2.07 -20.48 21.11
CA HIS A 44 -0.81 -20.56 20.38
C HIS A 44 -0.89 -19.81 19.04
N LYS A 45 -1.99 -20.01 18.29
CA LYS A 45 -2.21 -19.31 17.03
C LYS A 45 -2.33 -17.79 17.19
N ILE A 46 -3.01 -17.32 18.23
CA ILE A 46 -3.12 -15.89 18.56
C ILE A 46 -1.73 -15.31 18.84
N VAL A 47 -0.93 -15.96 19.68
CA VAL A 47 0.42 -15.51 20.03
C VAL A 47 1.33 -15.45 18.81
N ILE A 48 1.36 -16.48 17.96
CA ILE A 48 2.11 -16.45 16.68
C ILE A 48 1.63 -15.29 15.80
N SER A 49 0.31 -15.08 15.72
CA SER A 49 -0.24 -14.03 14.87
C SER A 49 0.15 -12.64 15.38
N ILE A 50 0.16 -12.42 16.71
CA ILE A 50 0.63 -11.17 17.33
C ILE A 50 2.14 -10.98 17.11
N GLN A 51 2.94 -12.05 17.20
CA GLN A 51 4.36 -11.97 16.90
C GLN A 51 4.60 -11.50 15.45
N LYS A 52 3.84 -12.03 14.48
CA LYS A 52 3.86 -11.52 13.10
C LYS A 52 3.46 -10.05 13.01
N LEU A 53 2.53 -9.58 13.85
CA LEU A 53 2.17 -8.16 13.90
C LEU A 53 3.35 -7.27 14.34
N LYS A 54 4.18 -7.74 15.27
CA LYS A 54 5.38 -7.04 15.73
C LYS A 54 6.47 -6.99 14.66
N GLU A 55 6.56 -8.02 13.83
CA GLU A 55 7.58 -8.14 12.77
C GLU A 55 7.27 -7.30 11.51
N ARG A 56 6.04 -6.77 11.38
CA ARG A 56 5.60 -6.04 10.17
C ARG A 56 6.52 -4.89 9.76
N GLN A 57 7.11 -4.16 10.70
CA GLN A 57 8.03 -3.07 10.37
C GLN A 57 9.30 -3.59 9.70
N ASN A 58 9.89 -4.67 10.23
CA ASN A 58 11.07 -5.29 9.64
C ASN A 58 10.74 -5.94 8.29
N LEU A 59 9.55 -6.53 8.17
CA LEU A 59 9.06 -7.04 6.89
C LEU A 59 8.95 -5.92 5.84
N LEU A 60 8.37 -4.76 6.17
CA LEU A 60 8.29 -3.63 5.24
C LEU A 60 9.68 -3.13 4.82
N LYS A 61 10.63 -3.05 5.75
CA LYS A 61 12.03 -2.70 5.44
C LYS A 61 12.65 -3.71 4.46
N SER A 62 12.41 -5.00 4.64
CA SER A 62 12.90 -6.03 3.71
C SER A 62 12.25 -5.89 2.33
N LEU A 63 10.92 -5.76 2.28
CA LEU A 63 10.18 -5.59 1.03
C LEU A 63 10.65 -4.36 0.25
N GLU A 64 10.93 -3.24 0.93
CA GLU A 64 11.47 -2.04 0.29
C GLU A 64 12.77 -2.33 -0.46
N ARG A 65 13.70 -3.07 0.15
CA ARG A 65 14.97 -3.45 -0.49
C ARG A 65 14.73 -4.39 -1.68
N ASP A 66 13.95 -5.45 -1.49
CA ASP A 66 13.69 -6.45 -2.53
C ASP A 66 13.05 -5.83 -3.78
N ILE A 67 12.19 -4.82 -3.59
CA ILE A 67 11.57 -4.06 -4.68
C ILE A 67 12.60 -3.17 -5.40
N ILE A 68 13.50 -2.52 -4.67
CA ILE A 68 14.53 -1.65 -5.25
C ILE A 68 15.53 -2.48 -6.08
N GLU A 69 15.86 -3.69 -5.62
CA GLU A 69 16.75 -4.62 -6.32
C GLU A 69 16.14 -5.19 -7.62
N GLY A 70 14.86 -4.92 -7.90
CA GLY A 70 14.20 -5.30 -9.15
C GLY A 70 13.63 -6.73 -9.17
N GLY A 71 13.36 -7.31 -7.99
CA GLY A 71 12.74 -8.62 -7.87
C GLY A 71 11.28 -8.67 -8.34
N ASN A 72 10.70 -9.88 -8.37
CA ASN A 72 9.30 -10.08 -8.73
C ASN A 72 8.36 -9.48 -7.67
N LEU A 73 7.41 -8.64 -8.10
CA LEU A 73 6.46 -7.92 -7.23
C LEU A 73 5.39 -8.81 -6.57
N ARG A 74 5.24 -10.07 -7.01
CA ARG A 74 4.22 -11.00 -6.50
C ARG A 74 4.31 -11.19 -4.98
N VAL A 75 5.52 -11.42 -4.47
CA VAL A 75 5.73 -11.64 -3.02
C VAL A 75 5.49 -10.36 -2.23
N PRO A 76 6.10 -9.19 -2.58
CA PRO A 76 5.78 -7.94 -1.90
C PRO A 76 4.29 -7.58 -1.89
N LEU A 77 3.60 -7.72 -3.03
CA LEU A 77 2.17 -7.45 -3.12
C LEU A 77 1.35 -8.38 -2.22
N GLN A 78 1.71 -9.67 -2.20
CA GLN A 78 1.03 -10.66 -1.35
C GLN A 78 1.18 -10.31 0.14
N GLU A 79 2.39 -9.97 0.59
CA GLU A 79 2.66 -9.61 1.99
C GLU A 79 1.95 -8.32 2.39
N LEU A 80 1.93 -7.31 1.51
CA LEU A 80 1.18 -6.07 1.76
C LEU A 80 -0.33 -6.31 1.84
N HIS A 81 -0.88 -7.23 1.02
CA HIS A 81 -2.28 -7.64 1.11
C HIS A 81 -2.61 -8.36 2.42
N GLN A 82 -1.70 -9.18 2.95
CA GLN A 82 -1.88 -9.78 4.27
C GLN A 82 -1.83 -8.72 5.36
N MET A 83 -0.88 -7.79 5.25
CA MET A 83 -0.65 -6.77 6.25
C MET A 83 -1.82 -5.78 6.38
N ILE A 84 -2.44 -5.34 5.28
CA ILE A 84 -3.58 -4.40 5.34
C ILE A 84 -4.83 -4.99 6.02
N LEU A 85 -4.93 -6.33 6.11
CA LEU A 85 -6.03 -6.99 6.82
C LEU A 85 -5.81 -7.05 8.34
N THR A 86 -4.61 -6.72 8.81
CA THR A 86 -4.25 -6.79 10.22
C THR A 86 -4.61 -5.51 10.97
N PRO A 87 -4.76 -5.53 12.31
CA PRO A 87 -4.95 -4.31 13.10
C PRO A 87 -3.72 -3.39 12.95
N ILE A 88 -3.92 -2.18 12.43
CA ILE A 88 -2.88 -1.16 12.28
C ILE A 88 -3.26 0.02 13.17
N LYS A 89 -2.34 0.45 14.03
CA LYS A 89 -2.51 1.66 14.84
C LYS A 89 -2.33 2.89 13.95
N ALA A 90 -3.26 3.83 14.03
CA ALA A 90 -3.08 5.14 13.38
C ALA A 90 -1.87 5.84 14.00
N TYR A 91 -1.02 6.43 13.15
CA TYR A 91 0.13 7.16 13.65
C TYR A 91 -0.30 8.50 14.25
N SER A 92 0.04 8.70 15.52
CA SER A 92 -0.01 10.00 16.18
C SER A 92 1.43 10.46 16.35
N SER A 93 1.78 11.63 15.81
CA SER A 93 3.11 12.20 16.05
C SER A 93 3.33 12.34 17.55
N PRO A 94 4.48 11.90 18.10
CA PRO A 94 4.82 12.28 19.46
C PRO A 94 4.97 13.80 19.44
N SER A 95 3.98 14.49 19.97
CA SER A 95 4.02 15.93 20.16
C SER A 95 5.24 16.24 21.03
N THR A 96 6.13 17.10 20.54
CA THR A 96 7.02 17.90 21.37
C THR A 96 6.19 18.49 22.51
N THR A 97 6.44 18.03 23.75
CA THR A 97 6.04 18.61 25.06
C THR A 97 4.65 19.26 25.19
N PRO A 98 3.76 18.75 26.05
CA PRO A 98 2.50 19.40 26.37
C PRO A 98 2.69 20.46 27.46
N GLU A 99 2.88 21.73 27.07
CA GLU A 99 2.66 22.88 27.96
C GLU A 99 1.80 23.92 27.24
N ALA A 100 0.50 23.65 27.13
CA ALA A 100 -0.54 24.65 26.96
C ALA A 100 -1.89 24.01 27.26
N CYS A 101 -2.11 23.77 28.55
CA CYS A 101 -3.41 23.47 29.11
C CYS A 101 -4.40 24.60 28.75
N ARG A 102 -5.63 24.21 28.37
CA ARG A 102 -6.88 25.00 28.41
C ARG A 102 -6.83 26.44 27.86
N ARG A 103 -7.43 26.65 26.68
CA ARG A 103 -8.28 27.84 26.48
C ARG A 103 -9.74 27.38 26.45
N GLU A 104 -10.45 27.65 27.53
CA GLU A 104 -11.91 27.68 27.51
C GLU A 104 -12.40 28.78 26.55
N PRO A 105 -13.54 28.61 25.86
CA PRO A 105 -14.18 29.69 25.11
C PRO A 105 -14.98 30.57 26.07
N GLN A 106 -14.41 31.69 26.54
CA GLN A 106 -15.17 32.73 27.25
C GLN A 106 -15.83 33.71 26.26
N ALA A 107 -17.10 33.99 26.53
CA ALA A 107 -18.03 34.82 25.77
C ALA A 107 -17.64 36.33 25.70
N PRO A 108 -18.19 37.11 24.74
CA PRO A 108 -17.78 38.49 24.49
C PRO A 108 -18.60 39.53 25.28
N HIS A 109 -17.95 40.51 25.90
CA HIS A 109 -18.47 41.84 26.30
C HIS A 109 -17.32 42.71 26.90
N PRO A 110 -17.45 44.06 27.02
CA PRO A 110 -17.29 45.08 25.99
C PRO A 110 -16.21 46.15 26.36
N PRO A 111 -15.93 47.19 25.53
CA PRO A 111 -14.80 48.11 25.71
C PRO A 111 -15.18 49.41 26.45
N SER A 112 -14.25 49.97 27.25
CA SER A 112 -14.25 51.35 27.79
C SER A 112 -12.81 51.73 28.19
N LEU A 113 -12.13 52.74 27.61
CA LEU A 113 -12.25 54.21 27.66
C LEU A 113 -11.44 54.88 28.81
N MET A 114 -10.47 55.73 28.41
CA MET A 114 -9.70 56.76 29.17
C MET A 114 -8.78 56.25 30.30
N GLY A 115 -7.62 56.83 30.62
CA GLY A 115 -6.97 58.13 30.41
C GLY A 115 -5.64 58.16 31.23
N PRO A 116 -4.98 59.31 31.50
CA PRO A 116 -3.58 59.57 31.13
C PRO A 116 -2.56 59.75 32.31
N GLU A 117 -1.33 60.15 31.95
CA GLU A 117 -0.24 60.75 32.78
C GLU A 117 0.69 59.76 33.53
N GLY A 118 2.02 59.92 33.62
CA GLY A 118 2.96 60.98 33.22
C GLY A 118 4.42 60.56 33.55
N GLN A 119 5.34 61.53 33.43
CA GLN A 119 6.76 61.57 33.85
C GLN A 119 7.88 61.03 32.92
N SER A 120 8.50 61.97 32.19
CA SER A 120 9.96 62.08 31.93
C SER A 120 10.66 62.76 33.15
N PRO A 121 12.01 62.90 33.27
CA PRO A 121 12.92 63.48 32.26
C PRO A 121 14.42 63.05 32.22
N ASP A 122 15.11 63.61 31.22
CA ASP A 122 16.54 64.00 31.04
C ASP A 122 17.69 62.96 31.18
N GLY A 123 18.71 62.91 30.31
CA GLY A 123 19.08 63.76 29.17
C GLY A 123 20.54 63.49 28.72
N LYS A 124 20.91 64.10 27.58
CA LYS A 124 22.27 64.46 27.09
C LYS A 124 22.86 63.74 25.85
N ASP A 125 22.53 64.33 24.70
CA ASP A 125 23.42 64.95 23.70
C ASP A 125 24.71 64.24 23.23
N SER A 126 24.83 64.04 21.91
CA SER A 126 25.50 65.04 21.06
C SER A 126 25.38 64.71 19.56
N ALA A 127 24.93 65.71 18.81
CA ALA A 127 24.81 65.74 17.36
C ALA A 127 25.95 66.52 16.70
N SER A 128 26.21 66.25 15.43
CA SER A 128 26.33 67.27 14.35
C SER A 128 26.36 66.52 13.01
N ALA A 129 25.37 66.62 12.11
CA ALA A 129 24.95 67.79 11.30
C ALA A 129 26.01 68.11 10.22
N THR A 130 25.74 68.40 8.94
CA THR A 130 24.53 68.67 8.15
C THR A 130 24.98 68.71 6.68
N GLY A 131 24.06 68.63 5.71
CA GLY A 131 24.26 69.32 4.43
C GLY A 131 23.71 68.62 3.19
N VAL A 132 22.47 68.93 2.83
CA VAL A 132 21.90 68.80 1.47
C VAL A 132 22.06 70.16 0.77
N PRO A 133 22.03 70.28 -0.57
CA PRO A 133 20.74 70.59 -1.23
C PRO A 133 20.55 70.06 -2.67
N ALA A 134 19.26 70.07 -3.11
CA ALA A 134 18.71 70.47 -4.43
C ALA A 134 19.04 69.64 -5.72
N THR A 135 18.11 68.90 -6.35
CA THR A 135 16.97 69.21 -7.30
C THR A 135 17.26 68.93 -8.78
N THR A 136 16.20 68.48 -9.49
CA THR A 136 16.00 68.32 -10.97
C THR A 136 16.66 67.09 -11.62
N SER A 137 16.14 66.35 -12.61
CA SER A 137 14.83 66.12 -13.25
C SER A 137 15.06 65.09 -14.40
N ALA A 138 14.00 64.40 -14.85
CA ALA A 138 13.82 63.71 -16.15
C ALA A 138 14.25 62.22 -16.34
N GLY A 139 13.22 61.34 -16.39
CA GLY A 139 12.80 60.59 -17.60
C GLY A 139 13.54 59.33 -18.04
N ALA A 140 12.87 58.16 -17.98
CA ALA A 140 12.54 57.30 -19.14
C ALA A 140 12.02 55.91 -18.72
N SER A 141 10.89 55.51 -19.31
CA SER A 141 10.22 54.21 -19.17
C SER A 141 10.81 53.10 -20.05
N GLY A 142 10.61 51.84 -19.64
CA GLY A 142 10.69 50.62 -20.46
C GLY A 142 11.72 49.62 -19.91
N GLY A 143 11.45 48.33 -19.71
CA GLY A 143 10.30 47.47 -19.95
C GLY A 143 10.68 46.02 -19.61
N LEU A 144 9.66 45.19 -19.41
CA LEU A 144 9.64 43.72 -19.47
C LEU A 144 10.28 42.92 -18.30
N GLN A 145 9.37 42.32 -17.52
CA GLN A 145 9.59 41.13 -16.68
C GLN A 145 10.12 39.93 -17.50
N PRO A 146 10.96 39.07 -16.93
CA PRO A 146 11.08 37.68 -17.36
C PRO A 146 10.10 36.79 -16.60
N HIS A 147 9.35 36.02 -17.38
CA HIS A 147 8.41 35.00 -16.98
C HIS A 147 8.95 33.97 -16.00
N GLN A 148 8.07 33.62 -15.06
CA GLN A 148 8.02 32.35 -14.34
C GLN A 148 8.24 31.16 -15.29
N LEU A 149 9.34 30.45 -15.09
CA LEU A 149 9.41 29.02 -15.37
C LEU A 149 9.41 28.31 -14.03
N SER A 150 8.21 27.90 -13.62
CA SER A 150 7.97 26.97 -12.53
C SER A 150 8.55 25.61 -12.94
N SER A 151 9.83 25.41 -12.61
CA SER A 151 10.48 24.10 -12.67
C SER A 151 10.25 23.43 -11.32
N CYS A 152 9.39 22.41 -11.33
CA CYS A 152 9.05 21.59 -10.19
C CYS A 152 10.25 20.70 -9.79
N ASP A 153 11.19 21.28 -9.06
CA ASP A 153 12.16 20.51 -8.29
C ASP A 153 11.51 20.10 -6.97
N GLY A 154 10.88 18.93 -7.01
CA GLY A 154 10.36 18.22 -5.85
C GLY A 154 11.20 16.99 -5.58
N GLU A 155 12.51 17.17 -5.40
CA GLU A 155 13.37 16.17 -4.76
C GLU A 155 12.84 15.99 -3.33
N LEU A 156 11.96 15.00 -3.18
CA LEU A 156 11.34 14.65 -1.91
C LEU A 156 12.44 14.11 -1.00
N ALA A 157 13.04 15.03 -0.24
CA ALA A 157 13.81 14.72 0.94
C ALA A 157 13.03 13.68 1.75
N VAL A 158 13.55 12.45 1.71
CA VAL A 158 13.02 11.30 2.45
C VAL A 158 13.33 11.57 3.92
N ALA A 159 12.46 12.34 4.58
CA ALA A 159 12.52 12.46 6.03
C ALA A 159 12.52 11.03 6.62
N PRO A 160 13.45 10.71 7.54
CA PRO A 160 13.42 9.45 8.26
C PRO A 160 12.05 9.33 8.93
N LEU A 161 11.24 8.36 8.49
CA LEU A 161 9.97 8.13 9.15
C LEU A 161 10.28 7.63 10.56
N PRO A 162 9.63 8.18 11.59
CA PRO A 162 9.85 7.75 12.96
C PRO A 162 9.50 6.27 13.12
N GLU A 163 10.36 5.57 13.84
CA GLU A 163 10.17 4.15 14.17
C GLU A 163 8.85 4.00 14.96
N GLY A 164 7.85 3.35 14.35
CA GLY A 164 6.48 3.35 14.86
C GLY A 164 5.42 3.67 13.81
N ASP A 165 5.74 4.47 12.79
CA ASP A 165 4.79 4.84 11.72
C ASP A 165 4.63 3.70 10.70
N LEU A 166 3.87 2.67 11.08
CA LEU A 166 3.57 1.54 10.20
C LEU A 166 2.78 1.98 8.94
N PRO A 167 1.73 2.83 9.02
CA PRO A 167 1.05 3.36 7.83
C PRO A 167 1.98 4.13 6.89
N GLY A 168 2.89 4.94 7.42
CA GLY A 168 3.88 5.68 6.63
C GLY A 168 4.87 4.76 5.92
N GLN A 169 5.44 3.78 6.63
CA GLN A 169 6.33 2.78 6.03
C GLN A 169 5.60 1.97 4.96
N PHE A 170 4.37 1.54 5.23
CA PHE A 170 3.54 0.83 4.26
C PHE A 170 3.31 1.68 3.01
N THR A 171 2.96 2.96 3.18
CA THR A 171 2.77 3.90 2.06
C THR A 171 4.06 4.11 1.27
N ARG A 172 5.23 4.13 1.92
CA ARG A 172 6.53 4.20 1.24
C ARG A 172 6.77 2.99 0.34
N VAL A 173 6.57 1.78 0.87
CA VAL A 173 6.70 0.53 0.09
C VAL A 173 5.71 0.52 -1.08
N MET A 174 4.46 0.93 -0.87
CA MET A 174 3.45 1.09 -1.94
C MET A 174 3.91 2.03 -3.07
N GLY A 175 4.64 3.09 -2.73
CA GLY A 175 5.24 4.01 -3.70
C GLY A 175 6.34 3.34 -4.52
N LYS A 176 7.18 2.52 -3.90
CA LYS A 176 8.23 1.75 -4.60
C LYS A 176 7.64 0.72 -5.55
N VAL A 177 6.58 0.02 -5.11
CA VAL A 177 5.81 -0.88 -5.99
C VAL A 177 5.25 -0.11 -7.17
N CYS A 178 4.66 1.08 -6.95
CA CYS A 178 4.18 1.94 -8.05
C CYS A 178 5.29 2.21 -9.06
N THR A 179 6.43 2.74 -8.62
CA THR A 179 7.56 3.04 -9.51
C THR A 179 8.02 1.81 -10.29
N GLN A 180 8.15 0.64 -9.64
CA GLN A 180 8.50 -0.60 -10.32
C GLN A 180 7.44 -1.00 -11.36
N LEU A 181 6.15 -0.87 -11.06
CA LEU A 181 5.08 -1.11 -12.03
C LEU A 181 5.12 -0.12 -13.21
N LEU A 182 5.56 1.12 -12.98
CA LEU A 182 5.65 2.13 -14.05
C LEU A 182 6.85 1.88 -14.98
N VAL A 183 7.97 1.36 -14.45
CA VAL A 183 9.24 1.25 -15.16
C VAL A 183 9.43 -0.15 -15.79
N SER A 184 9.03 -1.21 -15.11
CA SER A 184 9.49 -2.58 -15.40
C SER A 184 8.51 -3.42 -16.24
N ARG A 185 7.44 -2.81 -16.80
CA ARG A 185 6.35 -3.48 -17.54
C ARG A 185 5.80 -4.72 -16.80
N PRO A 186 5.03 -4.52 -15.72
CA PRO A 186 4.52 -5.60 -14.90
C PRO A 186 3.38 -6.37 -15.58
N ASP A 187 3.20 -7.61 -15.15
CA ASP A 187 2.06 -8.44 -15.53
C ASP A 187 0.72 -7.84 -15.08
N GLU A 188 -0.35 -8.13 -15.82
CA GLU A 188 -1.72 -7.68 -15.53
C GLU A 188 -2.21 -8.09 -14.13
N GLU A 189 -1.76 -9.25 -13.64
CA GLU A 189 -2.07 -9.72 -12.29
C GLU A 189 -1.48 -8.81 -11.21
N ASN A 190 -0.24 -8.34 -11.39
CA ASN A 190 0.44 -7.45 -10.44
C ASN A 190 -0.23 -6.07 -10.43
N ILE A 191 -0.63 -5.56 -11.60
CA ILE A 191 -1.40 -4.32 -11.73
C ILE A 191 -2.74 -4.45 -10.98
N SER A 192 -3.49 -5.51 -11.26
CA SER A 192 -4.79 -5.76 -10.65
C SER A 192 -4.68 -5.90 -9.13
N SER A 193 -3.68 -6.67 -8.66
CA SER A 193 -3.38 -6.85 -7.24
C SER A 193 -3.03 -5.53 -6.55
N TYR A 194 -2.20 -4.69 -7.18
CA TYR A 194 -1.84 -3.37 -6.65
C TYR A 194 -3.03 -2.41 -6.55
N LEU A 195 -3.88 -2.37 -7.58
CA LEU A 195 -5.08 -1.51 -7.57
C LEU A 195 -6.07 -1.94 -6.48
N GLN A 196 -6.30 -3.25 -6.32
CA GLN A 196 -7.12 -3.78 -5.23
C GLN A 196 -6.54 -3.45 -3.85
N LEU A 197 -5.21 -3.45 -3.73
CA LEU A 197 -4.54 -3.08 -2.49
C LEU A 197 -4.74 -1.60 -2.14
N ILE A 198 -4.65 -0.72 -3.14
CA ILE A 198 -4.97 0.70 -2.94
C ILE A 198 -6.40 0.87 -2.45
N ASP A 199 -7.37 0.19 -3.05
CA ASP A 199 -8.78 0.30 -2.64
C ASP A 199 -8.99 -0.05 -1.16
N LYS A 200 -8.29 -1.09 -0.68
CA LYS A 200 -8.29 -1.43 0.76
C LYS A 200 -7.66 -0.35 1.63
N CYS A 201 -6.58 0.28 1.16
CA CYS A 201 -5.91 1.35 1.92
C CYS A 201 -6.77 2.62 2.02
N LEU A 202 -7.50 2.97 0.96
CA LEU A 202 -8.36 4.17 0.93
C LEU A 202 -9.51 4.10 1.95
N ILE A 203 -10.06 2.91 2.18
CA ILE A 203 -11.11 2.70 3.19
C ILE A 203 -10.56 2.44 4.60
N HIS A 204 -9.25 2.24 4.74
CA HIS A 204 -8.64 1.90 6.03
C HIS A 204 -8.46 3.16 6.89
N GLU A 205 -8.90 3.09 8.16
CA GLU A 205 -8.93 4.24 9.08
C GLU A 205 -7.54 4.68 9.56
N ALA A 206 -6.58 3.75 9.64
CA ALA A 206 -5.21 4.08 10.08
C ALA A 206 -4.39 4.93 9.11
N PHE A 207 -4.84 5.08 7.85
CA PHE A 207 -4.15 5.91 6.87
C PHE A 207 -4.62 7.36 6.96
N THR A 208 -3.67 8.29 6.95
CA THR A 208 -3.98 9.71 6.96
C THR A 208 -4.54 10.17 5.61
N GLU A 209 -5.29 11.28 5.60
CA GLU A 209 -5.84 11.83 4.36
C GLU A 209 -4.73 12.19 3.35
N THR A 210 -3.57 12.64 3.83
CA THR A 210 -2.39 12.90 3.00
C THR A 210 -1.85 11.63 2.34
N GLN A 211 -1.79 10.51 3.08
CA GLN A 211 -1.38 9.21 2.52
C GLN A 211 -2.41 8.73 1.48
N LYS A 212 -3.71 8.87 1.76
CA LYS A 212 -4.79 8.48 0.84
C LYS A 212 -4.75 9.27 -0.48
N LYS A 213 -4.50 10.58 -0.42
CA LYS A 213 -4.32 11.42 -1.63
C LYS A 213 -3.15 10.94 -2.50
N ARG A 214 -2.02 10.56 -1.87
CA ARG A 214 -0.86 9.98 -2.59
C ARG A 214 -1.18 8.62 -3.21
N LEU A 215 -1.84 7.74 -2.47
CA LEU A 215 -2.27 6.44 -3.00
C LEU A 215 -3.23 6.60 -4.19
N LEU A 216 -4.13 7.58 -4.13
CA LEU A 216 -5.06 7.87 -5.23
C LEU A 216 -4.35 8.38 -6.49
N SER A 217 -3.33 9.22 -6.35
CA SER A 217 -2.55 9.68 -7.52
C SER A 217 -1.79 8.53 -8.18
N TRP A 218 -1.17 7.65 -7.38
CA TRP A 218 -0.53 6.42 -7.89
C TRP A 218 -1.53 5.49 -8.57
N LYS A 219 -2.75 5.34 -8.02
CA LYS A 219 -3.85 4.60 -8.66
C LYS A 219 -4.13 5.11 -10.07
N GLN A 220 -4.23 6.44 -10.23
CA GLN A 220 -4.51 7.06 -11.52
C GLN A 220 -3.36 6.84 -12.51
N GLN A 221 -2.11 6.94 -12.08
CA GLN A 221 -0.93 6.68 -12.91
C GLN A 221 -0.92 5.24 -13.44
N VAL A 222 -1.11 4.25 -12.54
CA VAL A 222 -1.12 2.83 -12.90
C VAL A 222 -2.32 2.50 -13.79
N GLN A 223 -3.51 3.06 -13.52
CA GLN A 223 -4.69 2.88 -14.37
C GLN A 223 -4.51 3.48 -15.77
N LYS A 224 -3.84 4.63 -15.88
CA LYS A 224 -3.50 5.22 -17.18
C LYS A 224 -2.57 4.30 -17.97
N LEU A 225 -1.56 3.74 -17.31
CA LEU A 225 -0.68 2.73 -17.89
C LEU A 225 -1.48 1.52 -18.38
N PHE A 226 -2.35 0.97 -17.54
CA PHE A 226 -3.19 -0.18 -17.87
C PHE A 226 -4.09 0.07 -19.09
N ARG A 227 -4.70 1.26 -19.20
CA ARG A 227 -5.51 1.64 -20.38
C ARG A 227 -4.69 1.92 -21.63
N SER A 228 -3.43 2.31 -21.46
CA SER A 228 -2.50 2.54 -22.57
C SER A 228 -1.90 1.25 -23.14
N PHE A 229 -2.06 0.11 -22.45
CA PHE A 229 -1.72 -1.19 -23.05
C PHE A 229 -2.63 -1.43 -24.27
N PRO A 230 -2.06 -1.57 -25.47
CA PRO A 230 -2.85 -1.82 -26.65
C PRO A 230 -3.49 -3.20 -26.53
N ARG A 231 -4.83 -3.26 -26.47
CA ARG A 231 -5.61 -4.51 -26.69
C ARG A 231 -5.38 -5.13 -28.09
N LYS A 232 -4.41 -4.63 -28.87
CA LYS A 232 -4.09 -5.05 -30.24
C LYS A 232 -2.75 -5.78 -30.39
N THR A 233 -1.87 -5.79 -29.39
CA THR A 233 -0.54 -6.45 -29.54
C THR A 233 -0.61 -7.97 -29.39
N LEU A 234 -1.70 -8.53 -28.86
CA LEU A 234 -1.88 -9.99 -28.83
C LEU A 234 -2.19 -10.56 -30.23
N LEU A 235 -2.88 -9.82 -31.10
CA LEU A 235 -3.20 -10.30 -32.45
C LEU A 235 -1.99 -10.27 -33.40
N ASP A 236 -0.99 -9.41 -33.16
CA ASP A 236 0.15 -9.26 -34.08
C ASP A 236 1.36 -10.16 -33.76
N ILE A 237 1.49 -10.67 -32.53
CA ILE A 237 2.51 -11.71 -32.20
C ILE A 237 2.11 -13.09 -32.72
N SER A 238 0.82 -13.37 -32.91
CA SER A 238 0.32 -14.57 -33.58
C SER A 238 0.17 -14.43 -35.11
N GLY A 239 0.23 -13.20 -35.64
CA GLY A 239 0.03 -12.91 -37.07
C GLY A 239 1.26 -13.12 -37.96
N TYR A 240 2.48 -12.94 -37.44
CA TYR A 240 3.70 -13.07 -38.25
C TYR A 240 4.08 -14.50 -38.64
N ARG A 241 3.44 -15.52 -38.06
CA ARG A 241 3.67 -16.93 -38.43
C ARG A 241 2.64 -17.52 -39.39
N GLN A 242 1.61 -16.77 -39.78
CA GLN A 242 0.46 -17.37 -40.50
C GLN A 242 -0.15 -16.57 -41.66
N GLN A 243 0.61 -15.69 -42.32
CA GLN A 243 0.17 -15.11 -43.59
C GLN A 243 1.25 -15.17 -44.68
N ARG A 244 1.36 -16.34 -45.33
CA ARG A 244 1.53 -16.42 -46.80
C ARG A 244 1.24 -17.80 -47.41
N ASN A 245 0.26 -18.55 -46.92
CA ASN A 245 -0.21 -19.74 -47.64
C ASN A 245 -1.73 -19.90 -47.62
N ARG A 246 -2.45 -19.12 -48.45
CA ARG A 246 -3.67 -19.52 -49.16
C ARG A 246 -4.22 -18.37 -50.01
N GLY A 247 -4.38 -18.60 -51.32
CA GLY A 247 -5.20 -17.74 -52.17
C GLY A 247 -4.99 -17.87 -53.68
N PHE A 248 -5.53 -18.93 -54.28
CA PHE A 248 -6.15 -18.97 -55.62
C PHE A 248 -5.37 -18.47 -56.86
N GLY A 249 -4.92 -19.42 -57.67
CA GLY A 249 -4.57 -19.26 -59.08
C GLY A 249 -4.84 -20.58 -59.81
N GLN A 250 -5.58 -20.52 -60.90
CA GLN A 250 -6.27 -21.62 -61.56
C GLN A 250 -5.34 -22.56 -62.39
N SER A 251 -5.82 -23.79 -62.58
CA SER A 251 -5.70 -24.63 -63.80
C SER A 251 -4.57 -25.68 -63.95
N ASN A 252 -5.06 -26.88 -64.31
CA ASN A 252 -4.49 -27.96 -65.14
C ASN A 252 -3.43 -28.94 -64.56
N SER A 253 -3.86 -30.15 -64.17
CA SER A 253 -3.71 -31.40 -64.96
C SER A 253 -4.08 -32.68 -64.17
N LEU A 254 -4.63 -33.65 -64.93
CA LEU A 254 -5.26 -34.97 -64.69
C LEU A 254 -4.45 -36.03 -63.87
N PRO A 255 -4.87 -37.33 -63.76
CA PRO A 255 -6.16 -37.89 -63.32
C PRO A 255 -6.04 -39.06 -62.27
N THR A 256 -7.19 -39.39 -61.65
CA THR A 256 -7.76 -40.70 -61.27
C THR A 256 -6.88 -41.92 -60.89
N ALA A 257 -7.11 -42.43 -59.66
CA ALA A 257 -7.42 -43.83 -59.25
C ALA A 257 -7.06 -43.94 -57.74
N GLY A 258 -7.80 -44.51 -56.80
CA GLY A 258 -8.93 -45.43 -56.77
C GLY A 258 -8.69 -46.38 -55.59
N SER A 259 -9.60 -46.45 -54.60
CA SER A 259 -9.96 -47.67 -53.83
C SER A 259 -10.52 -47.41 -52.42
N VAL A 260 -11.81 -47.72 -52.31
CA VAL A 260 -12.53 -48.53 -51.31
C VAL A 260 -11.93 -48.87 -49.93
N GLY A 261 -12.83 -48.91 -48.94
CA GLY A 261 -12.71 -49.62 -47.65
C GLY A 261 -12.81 -48.67 -46.46
N GLY A 262 -13.88 -48.59 -45.65
CA GLY A 262 -14.67 -49.67 -45.06
C GLY A 262 -14.05 -50.08 -43.73
N GLY A 263 -14.66 -49.72 -42.58
CA GLY A 263 -14.16 -50.19 -41.29
C GLY A 263 -14.71 -49.50 -40.05
N MET A 264 -15.80 -50.04 -39.51
CA MET A 264 -16.33 -49.77 -38.18
C MET A 264 -15.34 -50.28 -37.10
N GLY A 265 -15.13 -49.53 -36.01
CA GLY A 265 -14.28 -49.99 -34.90
C GLY A 265 -14.52 -49.27 -33.58
N ARG A 266 -15.46 -49.78 -32.77
CA ARG A 266 -15.58 -49.47 -31.33
C ARG A 266 -14.45 -50.16 -30.54
N ARG A 267 -13.96 -49.54 -29.45
CA ARG A 267 -13.65 -50.20 -28.14
C ARG A 267 -13.16 -49.23 -27.03
N ASN A 268 -14.01 -49.13 -25.99
CA ASN A 268 -13.87 -48.92 -24.53
C ASN A 268 -12.73 -48.09 -23.86
N PRO A 269 -13.05 -47.29 -22.81
CA PRO A 269 -12.08 -46.73 -21.87
C PRO A 269 -11.73 -47.71 -20.72
N ARG A 270 -10.47 -47.65 -20.25
CA ARG A 270 -9.92 -48.41 -19.10
C ARG A 270 -10.50 -47.90 -17.76
N GLN A 271 -11.05 -48.82 -16.95
CA GLN A 271 -11.29 -48.63 -15.51
C GLN A 271 -9.99 -48.80 -14.73
N TYR A 272 -9.71 -47.91 -13.77
CA TYR A 272 -8.66 -48.10 -12.76
C TYR A 272 -9.27 -48.69 -11.47
N GLN A 273 -8.66 -49.77 -10.98
CA GLN A 273 -9.00 -50.48 -9.74
C GLN A 273 -8.54 -49.70 -8.49
N ILE A 274 -9.40 -49.69 -7.46
CA ILE A 274 -9.11 -49.17 -6.11
C ILE A 274 -8.54 -50.33 -5.26
N PRO A 275 -7.41 -50.17 -4.53
CA PRO A 275 -6.92 -51.21 -3.62
C PRO A 275 -7.70 -51.29 -2.30
N SER A 276 -7.98 -52.52 -1.87
CA SER A 276 -8.71 -52.85 -0.64
C SER A 276 -7.90 -52.66 0.65
N ARG A 277 -8.59 -52.19 1.69
CA ARG A 277 -8.16 -52.09 3.11
C ARG A 277 -7.91 -53.49 3.69
N ASN A 278 -6.76 -53.69 4.35
CA ASN A 278 -6.50 -54.81 5.25
C ASN A 278 -6.08 -54.32 6.65
N VAL A 279 -6.89 -54.64 7.66
CA VAL A 279 -6.59 -54.82 9.09
C VAL A 279 -7.59 -55.89 9.58
N PRO A 280 -7.28 -56.79 10.55
CA PRO A 280 -6.47 -56.55 11.75
C PRO A 280 -5.55 -57.71 12.18
N SER A 281 -4.71 -57.49 13.21
CA SER A 281 -4.31 -58.57 14.12
C SER A 281 -3.93 -58.00 15.49
N ALA A 282 -4.83 -58.13 16.46
CA ALA A 282 -4.55 -57.93 17.87
C ALA A 282 -3.93 -59.22 18.43
N ARG A 283 -2.78 -59.12 19.11
CA ARG A 283 -2.26 -60.17 19.99
C ARG A 283 -2.40 -59.66 21.43
N LEU A 284 -3.33 -60.25 22.17
CA LEU A 284 -3.41 -60.16 23.62
C LEU A 284 -2.87 -61.49 24.16
N GLY A 285 -1.73 -61.46 24.84
CA GLY A 285 -1.12 -62.62 25.50
C GLY A 285 -1.62 -62.75 26.93
N LEU A 286 -2.00 -63.96 27.31
CA LEU A 286 -2.36 -64.37 28.66
C LEU A 286 -1.62 -65.68 28.99
N LEU A 287 -1.13 -65.78 30.23
CA LEU A 287 -0.64 -66.94 30.98
C LEU A 287 0.80 -67.44 30.72
N GLY A 288 1.56 -67.47 31.83
CA GLY A 288 2.91 -67.97 31.99
C GLY A 288 3.48 -67.46 33.30
#